data_AF-A0A345DRP9-F1
#
_entry.id   AF-A0A345DRP9-F1
#
_cell.length_a   1.000
_cell.length_b   1.000
_cell.length_c   1.000
_cell.angle_alpha   90.00
_cell.angle_beta   90.00
_cell.angle_gamma   90.00
#
_symmetry.space_group_name_H-M   'P 1'
#
loop_
_entity.id
_entity.type
_entity.pdbx_description
1 polymer ?
#
loop_
_entity_poly.entity_id
_entity_poly.type
_entity_poly.pdbx_seq_one_letter_code
_entity_poly.pdbx_strand_id
1 'polypeptide(L)'
;MIASYELVGKNDKNMLDQKAVDIINKLLTSNDVKAKIAIGEGELDAAPMLYQGQTFSHQQAITIDIAVDPIEGTIPASKNEPGSISCIAVAKNNTML
;
A
#
# COMPACT_ATOMS: atom_id res chain seq x y z
N MET A 1 2.29 9.18 -1.11
CA MET A 1 1.51 10.38 -1.53
C MET A 1 1.91 11.03 -2.85
N ILE A 2 3.18 11.03 -3.29
CA ILE A 2 3.58 11.76 -4.53
C ILE A 2 2.70 11.39 -5.74
N ALA A 3 2.42 10.09 -5.94
CA ALA A 3 1.59 9.60 -7.04
C ALA A 3 0.13 10.08 -6.99
N SER A 4 -0.37 10.46 -5.81
CA SER A 4 -1.76 10.90 -5.59
C SER A 4 -1.88 12.40 -5.37
N TYR A 5 -0.76 13.14 -5.38
CA TYR A 5 -0.73 14.57 -5.04
C TYR A 5 -1.64 15.42 -5.94
N GLU A 6 -1.75 15.08 -7.22
CA GLU A 6 -2.61 15.79 -8.16
C GLU A 6 -4.12 15.69 -7.84
N LEU A 7 -4.50 14.71 -7.00
CA LEU A 7 -5.88 14.44 -6.58
C LEU A 7 -6.22 15.01 -5.21
N VAL A 8 -5.24 15.58 -4.51
CA VAL A 8 -5.46 16.27 -3.24
C VAL A 8 -6.40 17.47 -3.47
N GLY A 9 -7.42 17.60 -2.62
CA GLY A 9 -8.43 18.66 -2.74
C GLY A 9 -9.45 18.50 -3.87
N LYS A 10 -9.50 17.33 -4.54
CA LYS A 10 -10.47 17.06 -5.63
C LYS A 10 -11.76 16.38 -5.17
N ASN A 11 -11.92 16.11 -3.89
CA ASN A 11 -13.04 15.36 -3.30
C ASN A 11 -13.25 13.95 -3.88
N ASP A 12 -12.21 13.37 -4.48
CA ASP A 12 -12.23 12.00 -5.00
C ASP A 12 -11.28 11.11 -4.19
N LYS A 13 -11.77 10.67 -3.03
CA LYS A 13 -10.97 9.82 -2.12
C LYS A 13 -10.60 8.48 -2.75
N ASN A 14 -11.47 7.92 -3.60
CA ASN A 14 -11.29 6.58 -4.14
C ASN A 14 -10.21 6.59 -5.22
N MET A 15 -10.23 7.56 -6.13
CA MET A 15 -9.18 7.67 -7.15
C MET A 15 -7.84 8.08 -6.55
N LEU A 16 -7.86 8.93 -5.51
CA LEU A 16 -6.68 9.32 -4.74
C LEU A 16 -5.99 8.10 -4.13
N ASP A 17 -6.77 7.23 -3.50
CA ASP A 17 -6.29 6.01 -2.86
C ASP A 17 -5.83 4.96 -3.89
N GLN A 18 -6.62 4.75 -4.95
CA GLN A 18 -6.26 3.84 -6.04
C GLN A 18 -4.89 4.18 -6.66
N LYS A 19 -4.59 5.46 -6.87
CA LYS A 19 -3.27 5.87 -7.39
C LYS A 19 -2.11 5.51 -6.46
N ALA A 20 -2.35 5.52 -5.14
CA ALA A 20 -1.34 5.12 -4.17
C ALA A 20 -1.18 3.60 -4.14
N VAL A 21 -2.28 2.84 -4.17
CA VAL A 21 -2.26 1.37 -4.29
C VAL A 21 -1.48 0.95 -5.53
N ASP A 22 -1.79 1.54 -6.68
CA ASP A 22 -1.18 1.19 -7.98
C ASP A 22 0.33 1.36 -7.97
N ILE A 23 0.83 2.50 -7.45
CA ILE A 23 2.26 2.77 -7.44
C ILE A 23 3.00 1.86 -6.45
N ILE A 24 2.42 1.57 -5.29
CA ILE A 24 3.04 0.69 -4.31
C ILE A 24 3.07 -0.75 -4.83
N ASN A 25 1.96 -1.25 -5.37
CA ASN A 25 1.90 -2.58 -5.98
C ASN A 25 2.91 -2.73 -7.12
N LYS A 26 3.03 -1.71 -7.98
CA LYS A 26 4.04 -1.68 -9.04
C LYS A 26 5.46 -1.75 -8.49
N LEU A 27 5.77 -0.97 -7.44
CA LEU A 27 7.08 -0.98 -6.80
C LEU A 27 7.40 -2.37 -6.21
N LEU A 28 6.46 -2.98 -5.48
CA LEU A 28 6.66 -4.32 -4.91
C LEU A 28 6.81 -5.40 -5.98
N THR A 29 6.12 -5.26 -7.11
CA THR A 29 6.22 -6.18 -8.25
C THR A 29 7.54 -6.04 -9.00
N SER A 30 8.10 -4.83 -9.10
CA SER A 30 9.29 -4.56 -9.92
C SER A 30 10.62 -4.78 -9.19
N ASN A 31 10.62 -4.92 -7.86
CA ASN A 31 11.84 -5.08 -7.07
C ASN A 31 12.13 -6.57 -6.80
N ASP A 32 13.42 -6.93 -6.72
CA ASP A 32 13.90 -8.28 -6.39
C ASP A 32 13.67 -8.60 -4.89
N VAL A 33 12.41 -8.76 -4.50
CA VAL A 33 12.00 -9.02 -3.11
C VAL A 33 11.06 -10.22 -3.05
N LYS A 34 11.22 -11.05 -2.02
CA LYS A 34 10.21 -12.05 -1.66
C LYS A 34 9.41 -11.51 -0.48
N ALA A 35 8.29 -10.88 -0.76
CA ALA A 35 7.47 -10.22 0.26
C ALA A 35 6.12 -10.92 0.42
N LYS A 36 5.58 -10.87 1.65
CA LYS A 36 4.19 -11.19 1.96
C LYS A 36 3.55 -9.93 2.57
N ILE A 37 2.37 -9.56 2.08
CA ILE A 37 1.55 -8.55 2.76
C ILE A 37 0.98 -9.19 4.01
N ALA A 38 1.51 -8.82 5.18
CA ALA A 38 1.00 -9.26 6.47
C ALA A 38 -0.19 -8.42 6.91
N ILE A 39 -0.18 -7.12 6.59
CA ILE A 39 -1.27 -6.17 6.85
C ILE A 39 -1.40 -5.29 5.59
N GLY A 40 -2.60 -5.12 5.06
CA GLY A 40 -2.83 -4.36 3.84
C GLY A 40 -4.23 -3.78 3.75
N GLU A 41 -4.69 -3.50 2.53
CA GLU A 41 -5.95 -2.80 2.23
C GLU A 41 -7.22 -3.57 2.64
N GLY A 42 -7.05 -4.84 3.00
CA GLY A 42 -8.12 -5.71 3.46
C GLY A 42 -7.95 -7.15 2.96
N GLU A 43 -9.02 -7.92 3.03
CA GLU A 43 -9.11 -9.26 2.46
C GLU A 43 -9.24 -9.20 0.93
N LEU A 44 -8.85 -10.28 0.23
CA LEU A 44 -8.88 -10.37 -1.24
C LEU A 44 -10.25 -10.02 -1.85
N ASP A 45 -11.33 -10.36 -1.16
CA ASP A 45 -12.70 -10.09 -1.62
C ASP A 45 -13.04 -8.59 -1.66
N ALA A 46 -12.36 -7.80 -0.83
CA ALA A 46 -12.55 -6.36 -0.71
C ALA A 46 -11.46 -5.54 -1.41
N ALA A 47 -10.25 -6.11 -1.55
CA ALA A 47 -9.09 -5.44 -2.11
C ALA A 47 -8.43 -6.31 -3.21
N PRO A 48 -8.45 -5.88 -4.49
CA PRO A 48 -7.84 -6.65 -5.58
C PRO A 48 -6.30 -6.60 -5.57
N MET A 49 -5.70 -5.65 -4.85
CA MET A 49 -4.26 -5.44 -4.73
C MET A 49 -3.91 -5.06 -3.30
N LEU A 50 -2.69 -5.39 -2.88
CA LEU A 50 -2.16 -5.18 -1.53
C LEU A 50 -3.04 -5.82 -0.44
N TYR A 51 -3.69 -6.93 -0.76
CA TYR A 51 -4.54 -7.66 0.18
C TYR A 51 -3.70 -8.52 1.13
N GLN A 52 -4.26 -8.82 2.30
CA GLN A 52 -3.60 -9.66 3.29
C GLN A 52 -3.30 -11.06 2.74
N GLY A 53 -2.04 -11.48 2.86
CA GLY A 53 -1.55 -12.75 2.33
C GLY A 53 -1.08 -12.69 0.87
N GLN A 54 -1.21 -11.56 0.17
CA GLN A 54 -0.61 -11.38 -1.15
C GLN A 54 0.90 -11.61 -1.08
N THR A 55 1.46 -12.36 -2.03
CA THR A 55 2.90 -12.62 -2.11
C THR A 55 3.49 -12.06 -3.39
N PHE A 56 4.67 -11.47 -3.25
CA PHE A 56 5.53 -11.04 -4.35
C PHE A 56 6.75 -11.95 -4.29
N SER A 57 7.09 -12.63 -5.38
CA SER A 57 8.14 -13.65 -5.38
C SER A 57 9.13 -13.40 -6.49
N HIS A 58 10.38 -13.14 -6.11
CA HIS A 58 11.54 -13.19 -6.99
C HIS A 58 12.49 -14.30 -6.55
N GLN A 59 13.14 -14.95 -7.53
CA GLN A 59 14.12 -16.00 -7.24
C GLN A 59 15.31 -15.40 -6.47
N GLN A 60 15.75 -16.06 -5.40
CA GLN A 60 16.91 -15.66 -4.56
C GLN A 60 16.70 -14.43 -3.65
N ALA A 61 15.46 -13.96 -3.46
CA ALA A 61 15.19 -12.79 -2.63
C ALA A 61 14.92 -13.10 -1.14
N ILE A 62 15.24 -12.13 -0.27
CA ILE A 62 14.99 -12.19 1.18
C ILE A 62 13.48 -12.26 1.43
N THR A 63 13.06 -13.14 2.35
CA THR A 63 11.64 -13.24 2.76
C THR A 63 11.31 -12.24 3.85
N ILE A 64 10.40 -11.31 3.57
CA ILE A 64 9.97 -10.25 4.49
C ILE A 64 8.45 -10.18 4.60
N ASP A 65 7.98 -9.65 5.73
CA ASP A 65 6.60 -9.23 5.91
C ASP A 65 6.49 -7.72 5.67
N ILE A 66 5.41 -7.33 5.02
CA ILE A 66 5.08 -5.93 4.73
C ILE A 66 3.72 -5.60 5.34
N ALA A 67 3.68 -4.48 6.07
CA ALA A 67 2.45 -3.78 6.41
C ALA A 67 2.37 -2.52 5.55
N VAL A 68 1.24 -2.30 4.90
CA VAL A 68 1.07 -1.17 3.99
C VAL A 68 -0.25 -0.48 4.24
N ASP A 69 -0.19 0.85 4.20
CA ASP A 69 -1.35 1.73 4.17
C ASP A 69 -1.03 2.85 3.14
N PRO A 70 -1.47 2.70 1.88
CA PRO A 70 -1.16 3.60 0.78
C PRO A 70 -1.51 5.04 1.11
N ILE A 71 -2.69 5.29 1.69
CA ILE A 71 -3.10 6.59 2.22
C ILE A 71 -3.99 6.39 3.46
N GLU A 72 -3.37 6.56 4.63
CA GLU A 72 -4.13 6.70 5.85
C GLU A 72 -4.80 8.08 5.85
N GLY A 73 -6.09 8.10 6.18
CA GLY A 73 -6.91 9.31 6.13
C GLY A 73 -7.19 9.80 4.70
N THR A 74 -7.78 8.96 3.84
CA THR A 74 -8.17 9.34 2.46
C THR A 74 -9.13 10.53 2.38
N ILE A 75 -10.02 10.70 3.36
CA ILE A 75 -10.99 11.82 3.40
C ILE A 75 -10.28 13.17 3.57
N PRO A 76 -9.46 13.40 4.63
CA PRO A 76 -8.68 14.62 4.75
C PRO A 76 -7.82 14.92 3.51
N ALA A 77 -7.16 13.91 2.94
CA ALA A 77 -6.37 14.07 1.71
C ALA A 77 -7.22 14.56 0.52
N SER A 78 -8.40 13.95 0.33
CA SER A 78 -9.32 14.34 -0.76
C SER A 78 -9.83 15.78 -0.61
N LYS A 79 -9.81 16.34 0.61
CA LYS A 79 -10.26 17.70 0.94
C LYS A 79 -9.12 18.72 1.10
N ASN A 80 -7.87 18.30 0.96
CA ASN A 80 -6.69 19.11 1.28
C ASN A 80 -6.67 19.60 2.74
N GLU A 81 -7.06 18.71 3.66
CA GLU A 81 -7.00 18.91 5.11
C GLU A 81 -5.79 18.17 5.70
N PRO A 82 -5.22 18.63 6.82
CA PRO A 82 -4.13 17.93 7.49
C PRO A 82 -4.60 16.59 8.09
N GLY A 83 -3.65 15.67 8.30
CA GLY A 83 -3.90 14.40 9.00
C GLY A 83 -3.79 13.15 8.15
N SER A 84 -3.43 13.28 6.87
CA SER A 84 -3.16 12.11 6.01
C SER A 84 -1.69 11.74 5.98
N ILE A 85 -1.39 10.44 5.87
CA ILE A 85 -0.03 9.91 5.70
C ILE A 85 -0.04 8.73 4.73
N SER A 86 1.12 8.40 4.14
CA SER A 86 1.31 7.19 3.35
C SER A 86 2.37 6.36 4.06
N CYS A 87 2.08 5.11 4.39
CA CYS A 87 2.89 4.29 5.29
C CYS A 87 3.24 2.94 4.67
N ILE A 88 4.47 2.53 4.90
CA ILE A 88 4.94 1.17 4.65
C ILE A 88 5.89 0.77 5.77
N ALA A 89 5.70 -0.41 6.32
CA ALA A 89 6.59 -1.02 7.31
C ALA A 89 7.08 -2.38 6.80
N VAL A 90 8.31 -2.70 7.14
CA VAL A 90 8.97 -3.95 6.74
C VAL A 90 9.54 -4.62 7.97
N ALA A 91 9.29 -5.92 8.09
CA ALA A 91 9.81 -6.74 9.17
C ALA A 91 10.31 -8.09 8.64
N LYS A 92 11.02 -8.83 9.49
CA LYS A 92 11.39 -10.21 9.19
C LYS A 92 10.11 -11.03 9.01
N ASN A 93 10.16 -12.04 8.14
CA ASN A 93 9.04 -12.95 7.93
C ASN A 93 8.52 -13.52 9.27
N ASN A 94 7.20 -13.49 9.44
CA ASN A 94 6.43 -13.93 10.59
C ASN A 94 6.79 -13.20 11.89
N THR A 95 7.04 -11.88 11.81
CA THR A 95 7.27 -11.04 13.01
C THR A 95 6.30 -9.87 13.14
N MET A 96 5.43 -9.65 12.14
CA MET A 96 4.27 -8.77 12.30
C MET A 96 3.15 -9.51 13.02
N LEU A 97 2.45 -8.79 13.90
CA LEU A 97 1.36 -9.31 14.73
C LEU A 97 0.08 -9.52 13.93
#